data_AF-A0A8T7BUE5-F1
#
_entry.id   AF-A0A8T7BUE5-F1
#
_cell.length_a   1.000
_cell.length_b   1.000
_cell.length_c   1.000
_cell.angle_alpha   90.00
_cell.angle_beta   90.00
_cell.angle_gamma   90.00
#
_symmetry.space_group_name_H-M   'P 1'
#
loop_
_entity.id
_entity.type
_entity.pdbx_description
1 polymer ?
#
loop_
_entity_poly.entity_id
_entity_poly.type
_entity_poly.pdbx_seq_one_letter_code
_entity_poly.pdbx_strand_id
1 'polypeptide(L)'
;MESIWSYRGLLFDGTMVTVQLALASLILAVLFGLIGATAKLSPNRFLQKAAGTYTTLIRGVPDLVLMMLLFYGGQQILNDIGYATGLWDYVE
;
A
#
# COMPACT_ATOMS: atom_id res chain seq x y z
N MET A 1 -23.58 -20.88 -19.67
CA MET A 1 -22.18 -20.98 -20.14
C MET A 1 -21.85 -19.96 -21.24
N GLU A 2 -22.83 -19.34 -21.91
CA GLU A 2 -22.60 -18.28 -22.92
C GLU A 2 -22.09 -16.94 -22.34
N SER A 3 -22.31 -16.69 -21.06
CA SER A 3 -21.95 -15.43 -20.40
C SER A 3 -20.44 -15.17 -20.36
N ILE A 4 -19.61 -16.19 -20.18
CA ILE A 4 -18.14 -16.06 -20.06
C ILE A 4 -17.52 -15.53 -21.36
N TRP A 5 -18.07 -15.95 -22.51
CA TRP A 5 -17.58 -15.53 -23.81
C TRP A 5 -17.86 -14.06 -24.11
N SER A 6 -18.94 -13.51 -23.57
CA SER A 6 -19.26 -12.08 -23.67
C SER A 6 -18.30 -11.22 -22.84
N TYR A 7 -17.91 -11.68 -21.64
CA TYR A 7 -17.02 -10.94 -20.73
C TYR A 7 -15.52 -11.21 -20.93
N ARG A 8 -15.12 -12.01 -21.92
CA ARG A 8 -13.71 -12.42 -22.14
C ARG A 8 -12.73 -11.24 -22.22
N GLY A 9 -13.15 -10.12 -22.82
CA GLY A 9 -12.33 -8.90 -22.92
C GLY A 9 -12.08 -8.28 -21.56
N LEU A 10 -13.16 -8.04 -20.81
CA LEU A 10 -13.12 -7.55 -19.42
C LEU A 10 -12.27 -8.44 -18.50
N LEU A 11 -12.37 -9.76 -18.65
CA LEU A 11 -11.56 -10.71 -17.86
C LEU A 11 -10.07 -10.61 -18.22
N PHE A 12 -9.74 -10.44 -19.50
CA PHE A 12 -8.36 -10.28 -19.94
C PHE A 12 -7.77 -8.95 -19.45
N ASP A 13 -8.53 -7.86 -19.58
CA ASP A 13 -8.12 -6.54 -19.11
C ASP A 13 -7.93 -6.52 -17.58
N GLY A 14 -8.87 -7.09 -16.83
CA GLY A 14 -8.75 -7.22 -15.37
C GLY A 14 -7.54 -8.07 -14.95
N THR A 15 -7.26 -9.15 -15.69
CA THR A 15 -6.06 -9.98 -15.46
C THR A 15 -4.80 -9.18 -15.72
N MET A 16 -4.76 -8.40 -16.80
CA MET A 16 -3.61 -7.56 -17.15
C MET A 16 -3.33 -6.51 -16.06
N VAL A 17 -4.38 -5.83 -15.56
CA VAL A 17 -4.26 -4.89 -14.43
C VAL A 17 -3.73 -5.59 -13.18
N THR A 18 -4.23 -6.80 -12.87
CA THR A 18 -3.77 -7.57 -11.71
C THR A 18 -2.27 -7.91 -11.82
N VAL A 19 -1.81 -8.32 -13.00
CA VAL A 19 -0.39 -8.61 -13.25
C VAL A 19 0.46 -7.36 -13.11
N GLN A 20 0.04 -6.24 -13.70
CA GLN A 20 0.75 -4.97 -13.58
C GLN A 20 0.86 -4.52 -12.12
N LEU A 21 -0.25 -4.59 -11.38
CA LEU A 21 -0.29 -4.23 -9.97
C LEU A 21 0.58 -5.17 -9.13
N ALA A 22 0.55 -6.48 -9.38
CA ALA A 22 1.38 -7.46 -8.68
C ALA A 22 2.87 -7.20 -8.90
N LEU A 23 3.31 -6.92 -10.13
CA LEU A 23 4.70 -6.60 -10.43
C LEU A 23 5.15 -5.27 -9.80
N ALA A 24 4.33 -4.22 -9.91
CA ALA A 24 4.64 -2.91 -9.32
C ALA A 24 4.74 -2.99 -7.79
N SER A 25 3.77 -3.64 -7.14
CA SER A 25 3.76 -3.84 -5.69
C SER A 25 4.90 -4.72 -5.21
N LEU A 26 5.28 -5.76 -5.96
CA LEU A 26 6.43 -6.61 -5.64
C LEU A 26 7.73 -5.80 -5.60
N ILE A 27 7.97 -4.95 -6.60
CA ILE A 27 9.17 -4.10 -6.63
C ILE A 27 9.22 -3.21 -5.38
N LEU A 28 8.11 -2.54 -5.06
CA LEU A 28 8.03 -1.70 -3.86
C LEU A 28 8.23 -2.52 -2.58
N ALA A 29 7.58 -3.68 -2.46
CA ALA A 29 7.70 -4.56 -1.30
C ALA A 29 9.14 -5.02 -1.08
N VAL A 30 9.88 -5.34 -2.15
CA VAL A 30 11.30 -5.70 -2.07
C VAL A 30 12.15 -4.51 -1.62
N LEU A 31 11.94 -3.31 -2.18
CA LEU A 31 12.68 -2.12 -1.78
C LEU A 31 12.48 -1.79 -0.29
N PHE A 32 11.23 -1.70 0.17
CA PHE A 32 10.93 -1.45 1.57
C PHE A 32 11.38 -2.60 2.48
N GLY A 33 11.26 -3.85 2.02
CA GLY A 33 11.73 -5.03 2.74
C GLY A 33 13.23 -5.03 2.98
N LEU A 34 14.03 -4.64 1.97
CA LEU A 34 15.49 -4.53 2.08
C LEU A 34 15.91 -3.39 3.01
N ILE A 35 15.23 -2.23 2.95
CA ILE A 35 15.47 -1.12 3.88
C ILE A 35 15.14 -1.55 5.32
N GLY A 36 14.01 -2.21 5.52
CA GLY A 36 13.62 -2.74 6.84
C GLY A 36 14.60 -3.79 7.36
N ALA A 37 15.08 -4.69 6.49
CA ALA A 37 16.04 -5.73 6.86
C ALA A 37 17.41 -5.13 7.24
N THR A 38 17.91 -4.18 6.46
CA THR A 38 19.18 -3.50 6.76
C THR A 38 19.09 -2.68 8.06
N ALA A 39 17.97 -1.98 8.31
CA ALA A 39 17.73 -1.30 9.58
C ALA A 39 17.68 -2.27 10.77
N LYS A 40 17.10 -3.46 10.59
CA LYS A 40 17.02 -4.50 11.63
C LYS A 40 18.36 -5.21 11.91
N LEU A 41 19.26 -5.27 10.93
CA LEU A 41 20.61 -5.82 11.09
C LEU A 41 21.63 -4.79 11.58
N SER A 42 21.26 -3.50 11.60
CA SER A 42 22.13 -2.44 12.10
C SER A 42 22.49 -2.67 13.58
N PRO A 43 23.73 -2.35 14.01
CA PRO A 43 24.11 -2.38 15.43
C PRO A 43 23.38 -1.33 16.29
N ASN A 44 22.72 -0.35 15.66
CA ASN A 44 21.98 0.68 16.38
C ASN A 44 20.62 0.15 16.89
N ARG A 45 20.48 0.07 18.22
CA ARG A 45 19.26 -0.37 18.90
C ARG A 45 18.02 0.45 18.55
N PHE A 46 18.17 1.73 18.21
CA PHE A 46 17.04 2.57 17.81
C PHE A 46 16.49 2.16 16.44
N LEU A 47 17.36 1.92 15.45
CA LEU A 47 16.94 1.46 14.12
C LEU A 47 16.34 0.06 14.19
N GLN A 48 16.92 -0.84 14.99
CA GLN A 48 16.36 -2.18 15.20
C GLN A 48 14.94 -2.14 15.78
N LYS A 49 14.72 -1.31 16.81
CA LYS A 49 13.38 -1.13 17.40
C LYS A 49 12.41 -0.53 16.41
N ALA A 50 12.78 0.53 15.70
CA ALA A 50 11.92 1.16 14.71
C ALA A 50 11.50 0.18 13.60
N ALA A 51 12.45 -0.56 13.03
CA ALA A 51 12.17 -1.59 12.03
C ALA A 51 11.31 -2.74 12.59
N GLY A 52 11.56 -3.15 13.83
CA GLY A 52 10.74 -4.11 14.56
C GLY A 52 9.30 -3.64 14.69
N THR A 53 9.07 -2.44 15.23
CA THR A 53 7.73 -1.86 15.40
C THR A 53 6.99 -1.73 14.07
N TYR A 54 7.65 -1.18 13.04
CA TYR A 54 7.07 -1.08 11.69
C TYR A 54 6.62 -2.44 11.16
N THR A 55 7.48 -3.46 11.19
CA THR A 55 7.15 -4.79 10.68
C THR A 55 6.07 -5.49 11.51
N THR A 56 6.05 -5.30 12.82
CA THR A 56 5.01 -5.85 13.70
C THR A 56 3.65 -5.20 13.45
N LEU A 57 3.59 -3.89 13.28
CA LEU A 57 2.33 -3.19 13.01
C LEU A 57 1.73 -3.61 11.67
N ILE A 58 2.49 -3.54 10.58
CA ILE A 58 1.98 -3.85 9.24
C ILE A 58 1.57 -5.31 9.12
N ARG A 59 2.27 -6.24 9.78
CA ARG A 59 1.90 -7.66 9.78
C ARG A 59 0.83 -8.01 10.80
N GLY A 60 0.60 -7.14 11.78
CA GLY A 60 -0.40 -7.33 12.84
C GLY A 60 -1.79 -6.80 12.48
N VAL A 61 -1.86 -5.82 11.57
CA VAL A 61 -3.13 -5.26 11.09
C VAL A 61 -3.69 -6.15 9.97
N PRO A 62 -5.00 -6.48 9.99
CA PRO A 62 -5.63 -7.20 8.88
C PRO A 62 -5.54 -6.43 7.58
N ASP A 63 -5.32 -7.14 6.46
CA ASP A 63 -5.13 -6.51 5.15
C ASP A 63 -6.29 -5.59 4.75
N LEU A 64 -7.53 -6.03 4.98
CA LEU A 64 -8.74 -5.23 4.75
C LEU A 64 -8.76 -3.93 5.58
N VAL A 65 -8.28 -3.97 6.81
CA VAL A 65 -8.24 -2.79 7.69
C VAL A 65 -7.17 -1.81 7.18
N LEU A 66 -6.01 -2.32 6.76
CA LEU A 66 -4.97 -1.52 6.12
C LEU A 66 -5.49 -0.83 4.85
N MET A 67 -6.23 -1.55 4.00
CA MET A 67 -6.86 -0.96 2.82
C MET A 67 -7.85 0.16 3.19
N MET A 68 -8.68 -0.05 4.21
CA MET A 68 -9.61 0.99 4.68
C MET A 68 -8.88 2.21 5.24
N LEU A 69 -7.82 2.02 6.02
CA LEU A 69 -7.02 3.12 6.56
C LEU A 69 -6.33 3.90 5.45
N LEU A 70 -5.80 3.23 4.44
CA LEU A 70 -5.16 3.89 3.29
C LEU A 70 -6.18 4.65 2.44
N PHE A 71 -7.35 4.06 2.17
CA PHE A 71 -8.37 4.67 1.33
C PHE A 71 -9.06 5.83 2.06
N TYR A 72 -9.75 5.55 3.17
CA TYR A 72 -10.53 6.55 3.89
C TYR A 72 -9.67 7.46 4.77
N GLY A 73 -8.72 6.87 5.51
CA GLY A 73 -7.84 7.64 6.38
C GLY A 73 -6.84 8.48 5.59
N GLY A 74 -6.33 7.96 4.46
CA GLY A 74 -5.46 8.70 3.56
C GLY A 74 -6.14 9.93 2.95
N GLN A 75 -7.38 9.77 2.45
CA GLN A 75 -8.17 10.90 1.95
C GLN A 75 -8.39 11.97 3.03
N GLN A 76 -8.74 11.57 4.26
CA GLN A 76 -8.91 12.52 5.37
C GLN A 76 -7.62 13.28 5.65
N ILE A 77 -6.47 12.59 5.76
CA ILE A 77 -5.17 13.24 6.03
C ILE A 77 -4.80 14.20 4.90
N LEU A 78 -5.02 13.80 3.64
CA LEU A 78 -4.74 14.67 2.50
C LEU A 78 -5.61 15.93 2.51
N ASN A 79 -6.89 15.80 2.86
CA ASN A 79 -7.78 16.95 3.00
C ASN A 79 -7.36 17.85 4.18
N ASP A 80 -7.03 17.27 5.34
CA ASP A 80 -6.56 18.03 6.50
C ASP A 80 -5.28 18.83 6.17
N ILE A 81 -4.35 18.24 5.41
CA ILE A 81 -3.15 18.94 4.93
C ILE A 81 -3.53 20.03 3.92
N GLY A 82 -4.46 19.77 3.01
CA GLY A 82 -4.97 20.75 2.06
C GLY A 82 -5.56 21.97 2.75
N TYR A 83 -6.41 21.75 3.76
CA TYR A 83 -6.97 22.83 4.58
C TYR A 83 -5.91 23.59 5.38
N ALA A 84 -4.93 22.89 5.96
CA ALA A 84 -3.88 23.52 6.76
C ALA A 84 -2.90 24.34 5.92
N THR A 85 -2.61 23.89 4.69
CA THR A 85 -1.61 24.51 3.81
C THR A 85 -2.22 25.45 2.77
N GLY A 86 -3.52 25.32 2.48
CA GLY A 86 -4.22 26.05 1.42
C GLY A 86 -3.74 25.70 0.00
N LEU A 87 -3.01 24.59 -0.18
CA LEU A 87 -2.36 24.23 -1.44
C LEU A 87 -3.30 23.58 -2.45
N TRP A 88 -4.36 22.92 -1.99
CA TRP A 88 -5.35 22.27 -2.85
C TRP A 88 -6.74 22.31 -2.22
N ASP A 89 -7.75 22.25 -3.09
CA ASP A 89 -9.15 22.12 -2.69
C ASP A 89 -9.48 20.68 -2.28
N TYR A 90 -10.64 20.51 -1.65
CA TYR A 90 -11.14 19.23 -1.15
C TYR A 90 -11.04 18.13 -2.21
N VAL A 91 -10.37 17.03 -1.86
CA VAL A 91 -10.19 15.84 -2.68
C VAL A 91 -11.18 14.77 -2.21
N GLU A 92 -12.09 14.37 -3.10
CA GLU A 92 -13.08 13.30 -2.86
C GLU A 92 -12.48 11.90 -2.74
#